data_AF-A0A940V9L5-F1
#
_entry.id   AF-A0A940V9L5-F1
#
_cell.length_a   1.000
_cell.length_b   1.000
_cell.length_c   1.000
_cell.angle_alpha   90.00
_cell.angle_beta   90.00
_cell.angle_gamma   90.00
#
_symmetry.space_group_name_H-M   'P 1'
#
loop_
_entity.id
_entity.type
_entity.pdbx_description
1 polymer ?
#
loop_
_entity_poly.entity_id
_entity_poly.type
_entity_poly.pdbx_seq_one_letter_code
_entity_poly.pdbx_strand_id
1 'polypeptide(L)'
;MADEENLNDYTGEFRKKSGHLEDFSREFLVKLTHVYEDTILFAYHAWATAYANKVGVKAAWDLAGEISRSMGRQVMPAGRYVGKPAGAWKGVGDQVLPFDCGAEDLTKEALLKLLKTYWDQWLKFGNEWVERIVKAHKMRGEEAAAITTDAYALIADYENARLAELCRIEPRHVIDDIKLATIGIDATNGYQGEWEVVDPDHVVLRMYECEVMQKYLSEGVFDARKARWMCQNEAGISEALLPGTKLDIQFPAGFDNLQVPPGTPFCVWRYTKREPTKKTT
;
A
#
# COMPACT_ATOMS: atom_id res chain seq x y z
N MET A 1 -14.79 -12.89 -22.94
CA MET A 1 -13.84 -11.82 -22.58
C MET A 1 -14.72 -10.65 -22.17
N ALA A 2 -14.63 -10.19 -20.92
CA ALA A 2 -15.30 -8.95 -20.55
C ALA A 2 -14.59 -7.82 -21.31
N ASP A 3 -15.35 -6.91 -21.91
CA ASP A 3 -14.78 -5.79 -22.65
C ASP A 3 -13.99 -4.90 -21.69
N GLU A 4 -12.73 -4.59 -22.03
CA GLU A 4 -11.93 -3.59 -21.31
C GLU A 4 -12.61 -2.22 -21.44
N GLU A 5 -12.96 -1.60 -20.30
CA GLU A 5 -13.70 -0.31 -20.30
C GLU A 5 -12.82 0.89 -20.70
N ASN A 6 -11.49 0.76 -20.54
CA ASN A 6 -10.48 1.76 -20.90
C ASN A 6 -10.67 3.10 -20.16
N LEU A 7 -10.83 3.03 -18.83
CA LEU A 7 -11.12 4.16 -17.95
C LEU A 7 -9.94 5.16 -17.83
N ASN A 8 -10.24 6.45 -17.84
CA ASN A 8 -9.25 7.53 -17.64
C ASN A 8 -9.32 8.18 -16.25
N ASP A 9 -10.28 7.77 -15.41
CA ASP A 9 -10.46 8.17 -14.01
C ASP A 9 -11.31 7.10 -13.29
N TYR A 10 -11.66 7.32 -12.01
CA TYR A 10 -12.48 6.38 -11.23
C TYR A 10 -13.74 7.04 -10.62
N THR A 11 -14.33 7.98 -11.35
CA THR A 11 -15.54 8.73 -10.93
C THR A 11 -16.81 7.88 -10.95
N GLY A 12 -16.86 6.83 -11.78
CA GLY A 12 -18.01 5.92 -11.94
C GLY A 12 -18.31 5.07 -10.70
N GLU A 13 -19.27 4.14 -10.80
CA GLU A 13 -19.60 3.26 -9.68
C GLU A 13 -18.41 2.40 -9.24
N PHE A 14 -18.33 2.10 -7.93
CA PHE A 14 -17.32 1.16 -7.43
C PHE A 14 -17.52 -0.22 -8.07
N ARG A 15 -16.47 -0.73 -8.70
CA ARG A 15 -16.54 -1.95 -9.52
C ARG A 15 -16.60 -3.25 -8.71
N LYS A 16 -16.59 -3.17 -7.37
CA LYS A 16 -16.60 -4.35 -6.46
C LYS A 16 -15.42 -5.29 -6.71
N LYS A 17 -14.28 -4.69 -7.00
CA LYS A 17 -13.12 -5.29 -7.64
C LYS A 17 -11.89 -4.56 -7.10
N SER A 18 -10.87 -5.29 -6.64
CA SER A 18 -9.59 -4.70 -6.21
C SER A 18 -8.47 -5.00 -7.20
N GLY A 19 -7.67 -3.99 -7.53
CA GLY A 19 -6.47 -4.15 -8.36
C GLY A 19 -6.75 -4.52 -9.82
N HIS A 20 -7.95 -4.24 -10.34
CA HIS A 20 -8.32 -4.47 -11.74
C HIS A 20 -7.80 -3.36 -12.66
N LEU A 21 -6.48 -3.24 -12.72
CA LEU A 21 -5.79 -2.22 -13.51
C LEU A 21 -6.05 -2.38 -15.02
N GLU A 22 -6.45 -3.58 -15.46
CA GLU A 22 -6.78 -3.88 -16.85
C GLU A 22 -7.93 -3.03 -17.38
N ASP A 23 -8.84 -2.60 -16.50
CA ASP A 23 -10.00 -1.77 -16.85
C ASP A 23 -9.59 -0.32 -17.19
N PHE A 24 -8.38 0.12 -16.82
CA PHE A 24 -7.88 1.48 -17.03
C PHE A 24 -7.10 1.65 -18.34
N SER A 25 -7.08 2.88 -18.83
CA SER A 25 -6.34 3.25 -20.02
C SER A 25 -4.85 3.27 -19.78
N ARG A 26 -4.08 3.10 -20.86
CA ARG A 26 -2.62 3.22 -20.80
C ARG A 26 -2.19 4.57 -20.22
N GLU A 27 -2.84 5.67 -20.61
CA GLU A 27 -2.50 7.01 -20.13
C GLU A 27 -2.73 7.13 -18.62
N PHE A 28 -3.82 6.56 -18.12
CA PHE A 28 -4.08 6.47 -16.69
C PHE A 28 -2.99 5.67 -15.97
N LEU A 29 -2.64 4.49 -16.50
CA LEU A 29 -1.64 3.62 -15.90
C LEU A 29 -0.26 4.28 -15.83
N VAL A 30 0.15 5.07 -16.83
CA VAL A 30 1.39 5.86 -16.77
C VAL A 30 1.36 6.83 -15.59
N LYS A 31 0.26 7.56 -15.41
CA LYS A 31 0.12 8.50 -14.28
C LYS A 31 0.11 7.76 -12.94
N LEU A 32 -0.54 6.60 -12.86
CA LEU A 32 -0.53 5.75 -11.68
C LEU A 32 0.88 5.25 -11.36
N THR A 33 1.67 4.86 -12.37
CA THR A 33 3.07 4.47 -12.20
C THR A 33 3.86 5.60 -11.53
N HIS A 34 3.68 6.85 -11.95
CA HIS A 34 4.34 8.00 -11.30
C HIS A 34 3.90 8.21 -9.85
N VAL A 35 2.62 7.98 -9.53
CA VAL A 35 2.15 8.03 -8.14
C VAL A 35 2.87 6.95 -7.32
N TYR A 36 2.97 5.72 -7.82
CA TYR A 36 3.64 4.64 -7.10
C TYR A 36 5.14 4.88 -6.92
N GLU A 37 5.85 5.33 -7.96
CA GLU A 37 7.27 5.69 -7.86
C GLU A 37 7.52 6.75 -6.77
N ASP A 38 6.67 7.78 -6.74
CA ASP A 38 6.73 8.84 -5.74
C ASP A 38 6.44 8.31 -4.33
N THR A 39 5.42 7.45 -4.19
CA THR A 39 5.01 6.87 -2.91
C THR A 39 6.07 5.94 -2.35
N ILE A 40 6.69 5.07 -3.16
CA ILE A 40 7.78 4.18 -2.71
C ILE A 40 8.95 5.01 -2.16
N LEU A 41 9.34 6.07 -2.86
CA LEU A 41 10.42 6.95 -2.40
C LEU A 41 10.06 7.67 -1.10
N PHE A 42 8.84 8.20 -1.04
CA PHE A 42 8.35 8.86 0.16
C PHE A 42 8.26 7.91 1.36
N ALA A 43 7.97 6.63 1.14
CA ALA A 43 7.83 5.65 2.22
C ALA A 43 9.11 5.51 3.05
N TYR A 44 10.30 5.67 2.49
CA TYR A 44 11.54 5.75 3.29
C TYR A 44 11.51 6.88 4.31
N HIS A 45 11.05 8.06 3.89
CA HIS A 45 10.91 9.20 4.78
C HIS A 45 9.84 8.94 5.85
N ALA A 46 8.70 8.37 5.46
CA ALA A 46 7.61 8.04 6.39
C ALA A 46 8.07 7.07 7.49
N TRP A 47 8.67 5.94 7.10
CA TRP A 47 9.20 4.94 8.03
C TRP A 47 10.30 5.50 8.93
N ALA A 48 11.27 6.24 8.36
CA ALA A 48 12.33 6.85 9.16
C ALA A 48 11.77 7.88 10.16
N THR A 49 10.75 8.65 9.77
CA THR A 49 10.12 9.67 10.63
C THR A 49 9.35 9.00 11.77
N ALA A 50 8.49 8.03 11.48
CA ALA A 50 7.75 7.28 12.49
C ALA A 50 8.71 6.60 13.48
N TYR A 51 9.77 6.00 12.97
CA TYR A 51 10.75 5.31 13.78
C TYR A 51 11.64 6.25 14.62
N ALA A 52 11.98 7.43 14.08
CA ALA A 52 12.77 8.44 14.78
C ALA A 52 12.11 8.92 16.08
N ASN A 53 10.78 8.88 16.17
CA ASN A 53 10.04 9.18 17.41
C ASN A 53 10.42 8.26 18.58
N LYS A 54 11.00 7.09 18.30
CA LYS A 54 11.46 6.13 19.30
C LYS A 54 12.96 6.12 19.51
N VAL A 55 13.73 6.18 18.43
CA VAL A 55 15.19 5.94 18.49
C VAL A 55 16.04 7.18 18.18
N GLY A 56 15.39 8.30 17.85
CA GLY A 56 16.04 9.51 17.38
C GLY A 56 16.39 9.48 15.89
N VAL A 57 16.49 10.67 15.30
CA VAL A 57 16.65 10.87 13.85
C VAL A 57 17.86 10.13 13.28
N LYS A 58 19.01 10.20 13.94
CA LYS A 58 20.24 9.57 13.43
C LYS A 58 20.09 8.06 13.28
N ALA A 59 19.62 7.36 14.32
CA ALA A 59 19.48 5.90 14.30
C ALA A 59 18.44 5.45 13.26
N ALA A 60 17.35 6.22 13.10
CA ALA A 60 16.33 5.92 12.11
C ALA A 60 16.86 6.03 10.67
N TRP A 61 17.63 7.08 10.37
CA TRP A 61 18.23 7.26 9.03
C TRP A 61 19.40 6.31 8.76
N ASP A 62 20.18 5.94 9.77
CA ASP A 62 21.18 4.89 9.65
C ASP A 62 20.51 3.58 9.19
N LEU A 63 19.40 3.19 9.84
CA LEU A 63 18.62 2.01 9.45
C LEU A 63 18.02 2.14 8.05
N ALA A 64 17.42 3.30 7.72
CA ALA A 64 16.88 3.58 6.39
C ALA A 64 17.94 3.38 5.29
N GLY A 65 19.16 3.85 5.55
CA GLY A 65 20.29 3.70 4.63
C GLY A 65 20.74 2.25 4.46
N GLU A 66 20.61 1.39 5.47
CA GLU A 66 20.88 -0.04 5.33
C GLU A 66 19.79 -0.77 4.54
N ILE A 67 18.51 -0.44 4.76
CA ILE A 67 17.37 -0.98 4.01
C ILE A 67 17.45 -0.57 2.53
N SER A 68 17.83 0.70 2.29
CA SER A 68 18.04 1.22 0.94
C SER A 68 19.15 0.43 0.21
N ARG A 69 20.25 0.10 0.90
CA ARG A 69 21.35 -0.69 0.34
C ARG A 69 21.00 -2.16 0.08
N SER A 70 19.98 -2.73 0.75
CA SER A 70 19.50 -4.10 0.52
C SER A 70 18.32 -4.14 -0.46
N MET A 71 17.10 -4.01 0.04
CA MET A 71 15.86 -4.12 -0.71
C MET A 71 15.63 -2.90 -1.59
N GLY A 72 16.01 -1.70 -1.14
CA GLY A 72 15.76 -0.46 -1.89
C GLY A 72 16.32 -0.46 -3.31
N ARG A 73 17.54 -1.00 -3.49
CA ARG A 73 18.15 -1.15 -4.81
C ARG A 73 17.41 -2.11 -5.75
N GLN A 74 16.59 -3.02 -5.21
CA GLN A 74 15.79 -3.97 -5.97
C GLN A 74 14.38 -3.42 -6.27
N VAL A 75 13.85 -2.62 -5.35
CA VAL A 75 12.51 -2.00 -5.42
C VAL A 75 12.51 -0.73 -6.29
N MET A 76 13.67 -0.06 -6.45
CA MET A 76 13.84 1.22 -7.15
C MET A 76 14.61 1.13 -8.48
N PRO A 77 14.24 0.29 -9.45
CA PRO A 77 14.99 0.26 -10.71
C PRO A 77 14.73 1.46 -11.64
N ALA A 78 13.79 2.38 -11.34
CA ALA A 78 13.30 3.34 -12.34
C ALA A 78 12.83 4.70 -11.82
N GLY A 79 13.34 5.21 -10.70
CA GLY A 79 12.90 6.54 -10.24
C GLY A 79 13.17 7.62 -11.30
N ARG A 80 12.13 8.31 -11.77
CA ARG A 80 12.19 9.51 -12.66
C ARG A 80 13.13 10.63 -12.17
N TYR A 81 13.62 10.51 -10.94
CA TYR A 81 14.49 11.43 -10.24
C TYR A 81 15.97 11.31 -10.62
N VAL A 82 16.32 10.43 -11.56
CA VAL A 82 17.57 10.57 -12.31
C VAL A 82 17.38 11.75 -13.26
N GLY A 83 17.82 12.93 -12.82
CA GLY A 83 17.58 14.19 -13.51
C GLY A 83 17.98 14.12 -14.99
N LYS A 84 17.13 14.67 -15.87
CA LYS A 84 17.52 14.94 -17.25
C LYS A 84 18.79 15.82 -17.23
N PRO A 85 19.70 15.70 -18.21
CA PRO A 85 20.86 16.57 -18.31
C PRO A 85 20.39 18.00 -18.64
N ALA A 86 19.98 18.74 -17.62
CA ALA A 86 19.56 20.13 -17.71
C ALA A 86 20.27 20.92 -16.60
N GLY A 87 21.59 21.01 -16.76
CA GLY A 87 22.38 22.18 -16.37
C GLY A 87 22.26 22.72 -14.95
N ALA A 88 22.58 21.92 -13.91
CA ALA A 88 22.83 22.51 -12.58
C ALA A 88 23.78 21.73 -11.64
N TRP A 89 24.53 20.74 -12.10
CA TRP A 89 25.62 20.15 -11.30
C TRP A 89 26.91 20.14 -12.12
N LYS A 90 27.88 20.96 -11.69
CA LYS A 90 29.20 21.08 -12.32
C LYS A 90 29.94 19.74 -12.22
N GLY A 91 29.94 18.98 -13.31
CA GLY A 91 30.73 17.74 -13.46
C GLY A 91 29.97 16.67 -14.22
N VAL A 92 30.06 16.68 -15.55
CA VAL A 92 29.32 15.80 -16.48
C VAL A 92 29.95 14.39 -16.58
N GLY A 93 30.76 13.98 -15.60
CA GLY A 93 31.52 12.72 -15.65
C GLY A 93 30.79 11.50 -15.12
N ASP A 94 29.87 11.67 -14.17
CA ASP A 94 29.33 10.56 -13.36
C ASP A 94 27.79 10.48 -13.34
N GLN A 95 27.10 11.27 -14.16
CA GLN A 95 25.65 11.17 -14.27
C GLN A 95 25.27 10.08 -15.27
N VAL A 96 24.68 9.00 -14.76
CA VAL A 96 24.00 8.01 -15.60
C VAL A 96 22.95 8.77 -16.41
N LEU A 97 23.01 8.66 -17.73
CA LEU A 97 21.97 9.19 -18.62
C LEU A 97 20.61 8.71 -18.09
N PRO A 98 19.54 9.54 -18.12
CA PRO A 98 18.20 9.03 -17.83
C PRO A 98 17.99 7.77 -18.67
N PHE A 99 17.39 6.75 -18.06
CA PHE A 99 17.15 5.46 -18.72
C PHE A 99 16.56 5.67 -20.12
N ASP A 100 16.99 4.85 -21.09
CA ASP A 100 16.51 4.88 -22.50
C ASP A 100 15.01 4.50 -22.64
N CYS A 101 14.34 4.21 -21.51
CA CYS A 101 12.93 3.84 -21.43
C CYS A 101 12.34 4.36 -20.12
N GLY A 102 11.26 5.14 -20.21
CA GLY A 102 10.40 5.55 -19.10
C GLY A 102 9.03 4.85 -19.13
N ALA A 103 8.17 5.16 -18.17
CA ALA A 103 6.80 4.65 -18.14
C ALA A 103 6.01 5.04 -19.41
N GLU A 104 6.29 6.23 -19.94
CA GLU A 104 5.71 6.76 -21.18
C GLU A 104 6.09 5.97 -22.44
N ASP A 105 7.12 5.13 -22.39
CA ASP A 105 7.56 4.30 -23.52
C ASP A 105 6.99 2.88 -23.45
N LEU A 106 6.44 2.48 -22.29
CA LEU A 106 5.92 1.13 -22.06
C LEU A 106 4.55 0.92 -22.72
N THR A 107 4.29 -0.29 -23.22
CA THR A 107 2.95 -0.72 -23.63
C THR A 107 2.02 -0.84 -22.42
N LYS A 108 0.68 -0.87 -22.63
CA LYS A 108 -0.28 -1.11 -21.54
C LYS A 108 0.06 -2.40 -20.78
N GLU A 109 0.35 -3.47 -21.51
CA GLU A 109 0.75 -4.77 -20.92
C GLU A 109 2.02 -4.68 -20.08
N ALA A 110 3.02 -3.90 -20.53
CA ALA A 110 4.25 -3.70 -19.78
C ALA A 110 4.02 -2.85 -18.51
N LEU A 111 3.16 -1.82 -18.58
CA LEU A 111 2.75 -1.02 -17.41
C LEU A 111 2.02 -1.86 -16.38
N LEU A 112 1.09 -2.73 -16.80
CA LEU A 112 0.39 -3.64 -15.89
C LEU A 112 1.36 -4.56 -15.14
N LYS A 113 2.39 -5.07 -15.83
CA LYS A 113 3.44 -5.88 -15.19
C LYS A 113 4.26 -5.04 -14.21
N LEU A 114 4.66 -3.82 -14.59
CA LEU A 114 5.43 -2.92 -13.74
C LEU A 114 4.67 -2.55 -12.46
N LEU A 115 3.39 -2.16 -12.57
CA LEU A 115 2.54 -1.81 -11.42
C LEU A 115 2.38 -3.01 -10.47
N LYS A 116 2.19 -4.22 -11.00
CA LYS A 116 2.15 -5.46 -10.21
C LYS A 116 3.49 -5.76 -9.54
N THR A 117 4.61 -5.44 -10.19
CA THR A 117 5.93 -5.51 -9.55
C THR A 117 6.04 -4.50 -8.41
N TYR A 118 5.56 -3.26 -8.56
CA TYR A 118 5.55 -2.30 -7.45
C TYR A 118 4.74 -2.78 -6.26
N TRP A 119 3.56 -3.40 -6.47
CA TRP A 119 2.79 -4.02 -5.40
C TRP A 119 3.55 -5.12 -4.64
N ASP A 120 4.22 -6.03 -5.37
CA ASP A 120 5.06 -7.06 -4.75
C ASP A 120 6.22 -6.47 -3.93
N GLN A 121 6.89 -5.46 -4.51
CA GLN A 121 8.02 -4.80 -3.87
C GLN A 121 7.59 -3.96 -2.66
N TRP A 122 6.41 -3.34 -2.71
CA TRP A 122 5.80 -2.59 -1.61
C TRP A 122 5.64 -3.45 -0.35
N LEU A 123 5.04 -4.64 -0.51
CA LEU A 123 4.87 -5.58 0.60
C LEU A 123 6.21 -5.98 1.22
N LYS A 124 7.20 -6.33 0.38
CA LYS A 124 8.54 -6.74 0.83
C LYS A 124 9.27 -5.59 1.54
N PHE A 125 9.12 -4.37 1.05
CA PHE A 125 9.70 -3.17 1.64
C PHE A 125 9.17 -2.91 3.05
N GLY A 126 7.85 -2.93 3.25
CA GLY A 126 7.24 -2.76 4.58
C GLY A 126 7.70 -3.85 5.56
N ASN A 127 7.75 -5.11 5.12
CA ASN A 127 8.20 -6.21 5.98
C ASN A 127 9.67 -6.08 6.40
N GLU A 128 10.55 -5.66 5.49
CA GLU A 128 11.97 -5.43 5.80
C GLU A 128 12.14 -4.36 6.88
N TRP A 129 11.34 -3.29 6.85
CA TRP A 129 11.31 -2.28 7.92
C TRP A 129 10.92 -2.88 9.26
N VAL A 130 9.78 -3.58 9.32
CA VAL A 130 9.28 -4.19 10.55
C VAL A 130 10.31 -5.16 11.14
N GLU A 131 10.87 -6.04 10.30
CA GLU A 131 11.86 -7.01 10.74
C GLU A 131 13.10 -6.35 11.33
N ARG A 132 13.63 -5.33 10.67
CA ARG A 132 14.84 -4.66 11.14
C ARG A 132 14.60 -3.81 12.37
N ILE A 133 13.45 -3.15 12.48
CA ILE A 133 13.08 -2.42 13.71
C ILE A 133 13.04 -3.38 14.90
N VAL A 134 12.37 -4.54 14.74
CA VAL A 134 12.30 -5.57 15.77
C VAL A 134 13.69 -6.13 16.11
N LYS A 135 14.53 -6.42 15.11
CA LYS A 135 15.88 -6.98 15.30
C LYS A 135 16.85 -5.96 15.93
N ALA A 136 16.92 -4.75 15.41
CA ALA A 136 17.93 -3.75 15.77
C ALA A 136 17.77 -3.26 17.21
N HIS A 137 16.54 -3.14 17.72
CA HIS A 137 16.27 -2.61 19.05
C HIS A 137 15.58 -3.57 20.00
N LYS A 138 15.44 -4.85 19.60
CA LYS A 138 14.69 -5.87 20.36
C LYS A 138 13.29 -5.37 20.75
N MET A 139 12.69 -4.55 19.88
CA MET A 139 11.40 -3.93 20.13
C MET A 139 10.33 -5.00 20.26
N ARG A 140 9.38 -4.74 21.15
CA ARG A 140 8.20 -5.60 21.26
C ARG A 140 7.33 -5.45 20.01
N GLY A 141 6.55 -6.49 19.71
CA GLY A 141 5.67 -6.47 18.53
C GLY A 141 4.69 -5.29 18.54
N GLU A 142 4.18 -4.90 19.71
CA GLU A 142 3.25 -3.76 19.82
C GLU A 142 3.92 -2.41 19.52
N GLU A 143 5.20 -2.25 19.86
CA GLU A 143 5.96 -1.03 19.58
C GLU A 143 6.24 -0.92 18.07
N ALA A 144 6.62 -2.03 17.44
CA ALA A 144 6.80 -2.11 16.00
C ALA A 144 5.47 -1.84 15.27
N ALA A 145 4.34 -2.40 15.73
CA ALA A 145 3.02 -2.12 15.17
C ALA A 145 2.68 -0.62 15.20
N ALA A 146 2.93 0.06 16.33
CA ALA A 146 2.66 1.49 16.43
C ALA A 146 3.49 2.31 15.43
N ILE A 147 4.79 1.98 15.28
CA ILE A 147 5.66 2.62 14.28
C ILE A 147 5.13 2.36 12.86
N THR A 148 4.70 1.13 12.58
CA THR A 148 4.10 0.76 11.29
C THR A 148 2.86 1.60 11.02
N THR A 149 1.92 1.69 11.96
CA THR A 149 0.71 2.51 11.82
C THR A 149 1.03 3.98 11.57
N ASP A 150 1.98 4.56 12.32
CA ASP A 150 2.42 5.94 12.11
C ASP A 150 3.06 6.15 10.71
N ALA A 151 3.86 5.18 10.24
CA ALA A 151 4.47 5.26 8.91
C ALA A 151 3.41 5.18 7.81
N TYR A 152 2.48 4.22 7.89
CA TYR A 152 1.40 4.05 6.92
C TYR A 152 0.43 5.24 6.91
N ALA A 153 0.18 5.89 8.06
CA ALA A 153 -0.59 7.15 8.10
C ALA A 153 0.06 8.23 7.24
N LEU A 154 1.37 8.43 7.38
CA LEU A 154 2.11 9.41 6.57
C LEU A 154 2.08 9.07 5.08
N ILE A 155 2.25 7.79 4.76
CA ILE A 155 2.20 7.27 3.38
C ILE A 155 0.81 7.53 2.78
N ALA A 156 -0.26 7.21 3.51
CA ALA A 156 -1.63 7.39 3.07
C ALA A 156 -1.96 8.85 2.80
N ASP A 157 -1.59 9.75 3.72
CA ASP A 157 -1.76 11.19 3.55
C ASP A 157 -1.05 11.69 2.27
N TYR A 158 0.10 11.11 1.94
CA TYR A 158 0.86 11.44 0.74
C TYR A 158 0.26 10.86 -0.55
N GLU A 159 -0.09 9.58 -0.54
CA GLU A 159 -0.57 8.85 -1.72
C GLU A 159 -2.02 9.20 -2.04
N ASN A 160 -2.92 9.17 -1.05
CA ASN A 160 -4.36 9.33 -1.27
C ASN A 160 -4.69 10.68 -1.90
N ALA A 161 -3.95 11.74 -1.56
CA ALA A 161 -4.13 13.04 -2.21
C ALA A 161 -3.86 12.99 -3.72
N ARG A 162 -2.83 12.26 -4.14
CA ARG A 162 -2.45 12.09 -5.55
C ARG A 162 -3.38 11.15 -6.28
N LEU A 163 -3.79 10.06 -5.63
CA LEU A 163 -4.78 9.15 -6.18
C LEU A 163 -6.15 9.83 -6.34
N ALA A 164 -6.56 10.65 -5.37
CA ALA A 164 -7.79 11.44 -5.46
C ALA A 164 -7.76 12.39 -6.66
N GLU A 165 -6.64 13.10 -6.88
CA GLU A 165 -6.44 13.95 -8.05
C GLU A 165 -6.50 13.14 -9.36
N LEU A 166 -5.74 12.04 -9.44
CA LEU A 166 -5.69 11.17 -10.62
C LEU A 166 -7.06 10.55 -10.94
N CYS A 167 -7.77 10.08 -9.93
CA CYS A 167 -9.09 9.44 -10.05
C CYS A 167 -10.23 10.44 -10.16
N ARG A 168 -9.95 11.74 -9.97
CA ARG A 168 -10.94 12.82 -9.90
C ARG A 168 -12.02 12.58 -8.84
N ILE A 169 -11.59 12.05 -7.70
CA ILE A 169 -12.45 11.77 -6.55
C ILE A 169 -12.22 12.86 -5.51
N GLU A 170 -13.30 13.44 -5.00
CA GLU A 170 -13.27 14.21 -3.75
C GLU A 170 -13.79 13.29 -2.64
N PRO A 171 -12.93 12.73 -1.76
CA PRO A 171 -13.36 11.75 -0.77
C PRO A 171 -14.37 12.37 0.21
N ARG A 172 -15.61 11.89 0.16
CA ARG A 172 -16.72 12.34 1.04
C ARG A 172 -17.39 11.18 1.76
N HIS A 173 -17.35 10.01 1.14
CA HIS A 173 -17.97 8.79 1.62
C HIS A 173 -16.94 7.67 1.73
N VAL A 174 -17.22 6.67 2.55
CA VAL A 174 -16.37 5.47 2.73
C VAL A 174 -16.06 4.79 1.39
N ILE A 175 -17.03 4.75 0.47
CA ILE A 175 -16.82 4.15 -0.85
C ILE A 175 -15.76 4.88 -1.68
N ASP A 176 -15.57 6.18 -1.46
CA ASP A 176 -14.52 6.96 -2.13
C ASP A 176 -13.14 6.55 -1.62
N ASP A 177 -12.98 6.43 -0.30
CA ASP A 177 -11.76 5.94 0.34
C ASP A 177 -11.42 4.52 -0.16
N ILE A 178 -12.42 3.63 -0.25
CA ILE A 178 -12.23 2.25 -0.74
C ILE A 178 -11.80 2.24 -2.22
N LYS A 179 -12.35 3.11 -3.07
CA LYS A 179 -11.91 3.23 -4.46
C LYS A 179 -10.43 3.60 -4.54
N LEU A 180 -9.98 4.55 -3.70
CA LEU A 180 -8.57 4.92 -3.63
C LEU A 180 -7.71 3.75 -3.12
N ALA A 181 -8.14 3.06 -2.06
CA ALA A 181 -7.41 1.90 -1.51
C ALA A 181 -7.24 0.77 -2.54
N THR A 182 -8.30 0.49 -3.31
CA THR A 182 -8.32 -0.59 -4.31
C THR A 182 -7.51 -0.29 -5.58
N ILE A 183 -6.99 0.93 -5.72
CA ILE A 183 -6.08 1.33 -6.79
C ILE A 183 -4.73 1.87 -6.27
N GLY A 184 -4.53 1.94 -4.96
CA GLY A 184 -3.27 2.39 -4.39
C GLY A 184 -2.16 1.36 -4.51
N ILE A 185 -0.94 1.75 -4.12
CA ILE A 185 0.20 0.84 -4.10
C ILE A 185 0.01 -0.33 -3.13
N ASP A 186 -0.91 -0.18 -2.18
CA ASP A 186 -1.30 -1.21 -1.24
C ASP A 186 -2.50 -2.06 -1.72
N ALA A 187 -3.01 -1.87 -2.94
CA ALA A 187 -4.26 -2.48 -3.43
C ALA A 187 -4.28 -4.03 -3.43
N THR A 188 -3.13 -4.68 -3.36
CA THR A 188 -3.03 -6.15 -3.22
C THR A 188 -3.12 -6.63 -1.78
N ASN A 189 -3.04 -5.74 -0.79
CA ASN A 189 -3.05 -6.11 0.63
C ASN A 189 -4.46 -6.37 1.15
N GLY A 190 -5.03 -7.50 0.75
CA GLY A 190 -6.21 -8.03 1.41
C GLY A 190 -7.53 -7.36 1.01
N TYR A 191 -7.59 -6.72 -0.15
CA TYR A 191 -8.83 -6.18 -0.71
C TYR A 191 -9.55 -7.15 -1.68
N GLN A 192 -9.07 -8.40 -1.74
CA GLN A 192 -9.58 -9.45 -2.63
C GLN A 192 -10.71 -10.22 -1.93
N GLY A 193 -11.92 -10.17 -2.50
CA GLY A 193 -13.08 -10.85 -1.96
C GLY A 193 -14.37 -10.35 -2.57
N GLU A 194 -15.48 -10.73 -1.95
CA GLU A 194 -16.81 -10.28 -2.35
C GLU A 194 -17.14 -8.95 -1.66
N TRP A 195 -17.43 -7.94 -2.48
CA TRP A 195 -17.79 -6.60 -2.02
C TRP A 195 -19.29 -6.38 -2.04
N GLU A 196 -19.83 -5.90 -0.93
CA GLU A 196 -21.22 -5.49 -0.74
C GLU A 196 -21.24 -4.01 -0.36
N VAL A 197 -21.86 -3.18 -1.21
CA VAL A 197 -22.10 -1.76 -0.92
C VAL A 197 -23.51 -1.66 -0.34
N VAL A 198 -23.62 -1.48 0.98
CA VAL A 198 -24.91 -1.31 1.65
C VAL A 198 -25.44 0.09 1.39
N ASP A 199 -24.57 1.09 1.58
CA ASP A 199 -24.75 2.50 1.21
C ASP A 199 -23.36 3.17 1.06
N PRO A 200 -23.25 4.44 0.60
CA PRO A 200 -21.95 5.08 0.37
C PRO A 200 -21.03 5.13 1.60
N ASP A 201 -21.58 5.15 2.81
CA ASP A 201 -20.86 5.24 4.09
C ASP A 201 -20.81 3.90 4.84
N HIS A 202 -21.26 2.80 4.21
CA HIS A 202 -21.23 1.45 4.76
C HIS A 202 -20.97 0.40 3.67
N VAL A 203 -19.78 -0.19 3.72
CA VAL A 203 -19.32 -1.20 2.75
C VAL A 203 -18.79 -2.43 3.49
N VAL A 204 -19.06 -3.62 2.95
CA VAL A 204 -18.61 -4.89 3.51
C VAL A 204 -17.75 -5.63 2.49
N LEU A 205 -16.60 -6.10 2.92
CA LEU A 205 -15.73 -7.02 2.16
C LEU A 205 -15.70 -8.38 2.85
N ARG A 206 -16.03 -9.43 2.11
CA ARG A 206 -15.91 -10.83 2.56
C ARG A 206 -14.74 -11.47 1.83
N MET A 207 -13.65 -11.68 2.54
CA MET A 207 -12.47 -12.34 1.99
C MET A 207 -12.57 -13.83 2.22
N TYR A 208 -12.54 -14.63 1.16
CA TYR A 208 -12.48 -16.10 1.27
C TYR A 208 -11.05 -16.62 1.25
N GLU A 209 -10.17 -15.86 0.61
CA GLU A 209 -8.73 -16.10 0.55
C GLU A 209 -8.02 -14.77 0.73
N CYS A 210 -6.80 -14.81 1.27
CA CYS A 210 -5.96 -13.63 1.44
C CYS A 210 -4.57 -13.93 0.89
N GLU A 211 -4.23 -13.31 -0.24
CA GLU A 211 -2.94 -13.50 -0.93
C GLU A 211 -1.76 -13.11 -0.03
N VAL A 212 -1.92 -12.08 0.80
CA VAL A 212 -0.90 -11.66 1.78
C VAL A 212 -0.61 -12.76 2.79
N MET A 213 -1.67 -13.34 3.38
CA MET A 213 -1.55 -14.46 4.31
C MET A 213 -0.92 -15.68 3.62
N GLN A 214 -1.35 -15.99 2.39
CA GLN A 214 -0.78 -17.09 1.62
C GLN A 214 0.72 -16.86 1.35
N LYS A 215 1.14 -15.66 0.95
CA LYS A 215 2.56 -15.32 0.76
C LYS A 215 3.34 -15.46 2.06
N TYR A 216 2.83 -14.91 3.17
CA TYR A 216 3.48 -15.03 4.47
C TYR A 216 3.75 -16.47 4.88
N LEU A 217 2.77 -17.35 4.70
CA LEU A 217 2.87 -18.76 5.08
C LEU A 217 3.68 -19.59 4.08
N SER A 218 3.49 -19.39 2.77
CA SER A 218 4.09 -20.22 1.72
C SER A 218 5.55 -19.90 1.44
N GLU A 219 5.92 -18.61 1.51
CA GLU A 219 7.31 -18.17 1.35
C GLU A 219 8.10 -18.27 2.66
N GLY A 220 7.44 -18.69 3.76
CA GLY A 220 8.06 -18.80 5.08
C GLY A 220 8.51 -17.47 5.66
N VAL A 221 7.97 -16.35 5.15
CA VAL A 221 8.25 -14.99 5.66
C VAL A 221 7.85 -14.91 7.12
N PHE A 222 6.67 -15.43 7.47
CA PHE A 222 6.19 -15.52 8.84
C PHE A 222 5.71 -16.92 9.21
N ASP A 223 5.93 -17.29 10.47
CA ASP A 223 5.20 -18.40 11.07
C ASP A 223 3.71 -18.05 11.24
N ALA A 224 2.87 -19.08 11.45
CA ALA A 224 1.43 -18.90 11.58
C ALA A 224 1.03 -17.93 12.70
N ARG A 225 1.80 -17.84 13.79
CA ARG A 225 1.50 -16.95 14.92
C ARG A 225 1.74 -15.49 14.53
N LYS A 226 2.86 -15.19 13.88
CA LYS A 226 3.17 -13.84 13.38
C LYS A 226 2.20 -13.41 12.29
N ALA A 227 1.91 -14.31 11.34
CA ALA A 227 0.95 -14.03 10.28
C ALA A 227 -0.45 -13.72 10.84
N ARG A 228 -0.91 -14.50 11.85
CA ARG A 228 -2.16 -14.21 12.57
C ARG A 228 -2.14 -12.85 13.26
N TRP A 229 -1.04 -12.54 13.96
CA TRP A 229 -0.89 -11.26 14.66
C TRP A 229 -0.97 -10.09 13.68
N MET A 230 -0.35 -10.17 12.50
CA MET A 230 -0.48 -9.13 11.46
C MET A 230 -1.95 -8.90 11.10
N CYS A 231 -2.71 -9.96 10.80
CA CYS A 231 -4.13 -9.83 10.49
C CYS A 231 -4.96 -9.23 11.63
N GLN A 232 -4.66 -9.58 12.89
CA GLN A 232 -5.38 -9.03 14.05
C GLN A 232 -5.12 -7.53 14.26
N ASN A 233 -4.00 -7.00 13.76
CA ASN A 233 -3.68 -5.57 13.82
C ASN A 233 -4.09 -4.81 12.54
N GLU A 234 -4.52 -5.51 11.50
CA GLU A 234 -4.83 -4.95 10.19
C GLU A 234 -5.84 -3.82 10.25
N ALA A 235 -6.84 -3.92 11.13
CA ALA A 235 -7.84 -2.86 11.29
C ALA A 235 -7.20 -1.51 11.61
N GLY A 236 -6.20 -1.48 12.51
CA GLY A 236 -5.50 -0.24 12.87
C GLY A 236 -4.60 0.29 11.75
N ILE A 237 -4.00 -0.59 10.96
CA ILE A 237 -3.15 -0.22 9.82
C ILE A 237 -4.03 0.34 8.69
N SER A 238 -5.06 -0.40 8.30
CA SER A 238 -6.02 0.00 7.27
C SER A 238 -6.79 1.28 7.63
N GLU A 239 -7.10 1.50 8.90
CA GLU A 239 -7.69 2.77 9.35
C GLU A 239 -6.76 3.97 9.21
N ALA A 240 -5.44 3.77 9.32
CA ALA A 240 -4.46 4.80 9.03
C ALA A 240 -4.36 5.08 7.52
N LEU A 241 -4.62 4.07 6.69
CA LEU A 241 -4.71 4.20 5.24
C LEU A 241 -6.00 4.91 4.77
N LEU A 242 -7.07 4.82 5.57
CA LEU A 242 -8.40 5.31 5.23
C LEU A 242 -8.92 6.26 6.32
N PRO A 243 -8.41 7.50 6.40
CA PRO A 243 -8.62 8.38 7.55
C PRO A 243 -10.10 8.77 7.77
N GLY A 244 -10.94 8.72 6.73
CA GLY A 244 -12.39 8.95 6.80
C GLY A 244 -13.20 7.73 7.25
N THR A 245 -12.53 6.60 7.47
CA THR A 245 -13.16 5.29 7.62
C THR A 245 -12.84 4.66 8.97
N LYS A 246 -13.83 4.00 9.55
CA LYS A 246 -13.72 3.09 10.69
C LYS A 246 -13.89 1.67 10.18
N LEU A 247 -13.03 0.77 10.63
CA LEU A 247 -12.96 -0.60 10.17
C LEU A 247 -13.17 -1.60 11.31
N ASP A 248 -14.17 -2.46 11.16
CA ASP A 248 -14.37 -3.64 12.00
C ASP A 248 -14.00 -4.90 11.20
N ILE A 249 -13.01 -5.66 11.67
CA ILE A 249 -12.61 -6.93 11.05
C ILE A 249 -13.06 -8.07 11.95
N GLN A 250 -13.92 -8.93 11.41
CA GLN A 250 -14.37 -10.15 12.06
C GLN A 250 -13.67 -11.37 11.49
N PHE A 251 -13.17 -12.22 12.38
CA PHE A 251 -12.55 -13.49 12.04
C PHE A 251 -13.51 -14.65 12.38
N PRO A 252 -13.57 -15.70 11.53
CA PRO A 252 -14.43 -16.85 11.77
C PRO A 252 -13.87 -17.76 12.88
N ALA A 253 -14.70 -18.69 13.35
CA ALA A 253 -14.24 -19.77 14.21
C ALA A 253 -13.15 -20.60 13.49
N GLY A 254 -12.09 -20.97 14.23
CA GLY A 254 -10.96 -21.71 13.69
C GLY A 254 -9.83 -20.84 13.11
N PHE A 255 -10.03 -19.52 13.00
CA PHE A 255 -8.98 -18.59 12.56
C PHE A 255 -7.71 -18.66 13.42
N ASP A 256 -7.84 -18.89 14.73
CA ASP A 256 -6.70 -18.98 15.65
C ASP A 256 -5.68 -20.06 15.26
N ASN A 257 -6.16 -21.12 14.61
CA ASN A 257 -5.36 -22.23 14.10
C ASN A 257 -5.29 -22.25 12.56
N LEU A 258 -5.78 -21.18 11.90
CA LEU A 258 -5.91 -21.06 10.45
C LEU A 258 -6.70 -22.23 9.80
N GLN A 259 -7.68 -22.77 10.54
CA GLN A 259 -8.56 -23.85 10.11
C GLN A 259 -9.97 -23.28 9.88
N VAL A 260 -10.13 -22.52 8.81
CA VAL A 260 -11.43 -21.94 8.43
C VAL A 260 -12.21 -22.96 7.60
N PRO A 261 -13.50 -23.22 7.92
CA PRO A 261 -14.32 -24.14 7.14
C PRO A 261 -14.46 -23.69 5.67
N PRO A 262 -14.45 -24.62 4.70
CA PRO A 262 -14.69 -24.28 3.29
C PRO A 262 -15.99 -23.49 3.10
N GLY A 263 -15.95 -22.47 2.25
CA GLY A 263 -17.09 -21.59 1.98
C GLY A 263 -17.41 -20.57 3.09
N THR A 264 -16.63 -20.52 4.17
CA THR A 264 -16.70 -19.44 5.16
C THR A 264 -15.66 -18.37 4.81
N PRO A 265 -16.00 -17.07 4.83
CA PRO A 265 -15.00 -16.01 4.68
C PRO A 265 -13.91 -16.14 5.75
N PHE A 266 -12.65 -16.08 5.32
CA PHE A 266 -11.46 -16.01 6.16
C PHE A 266 -11.45 -14.77 7.07
N CYS A 267 -11.99 -13.65 6.59
CA CYS A 267 -12.33 -12.50 7.41
C CYS A 267 -13.41 -11.65 6.73
N VAL A 268 -14.14 -10.87 7.53
CA VAL A 268 -15.18 -9.94 7.08
C VAL A 268 -14.86 -8.55 7.58
N TRP A 269 -14.63 -7.65 6.66
CA TRP A 269 -14.28 -6.25 6.91
C TRP A 269 -15.53 -5.40 6.73
N ARG A 270 -15.86 -4.60 7.74
CA ARG A 270 -16.96 -3.62 7.67
C ARG A 270 -16.37 -2.23 7.77
N TYR A 271 -16.48 -1.51 6.66
CA TYR A 271 -16.08 -0.12 6.55
C TYR A 271 -17.28 0.75 6.84
N THR A 272 -17.14 1.67 7.79
CA THR A 272 -18.18 2.63 8.18
C THR A 272 -17.58 4.02 8.30
N LYS A 273 -18.39 5.07 8.11
CA LYS A 273 -17.89 6.44 8.24
C LYS A 273 -17.33 6.69 9.64
N ARG A 274 -16.12 7.22 9.72
CA ARG A 274 -15.53 7.67 10.98
C ARG A 274 -16.21 8.97 11.41
N GLU A 275 -16.74 9.00 12.62
CA GLU A 275 -17.21 10.26 13.20
C GLU A 275 -16.02 11.21 13.39
N PRO A 276 -16.15 12.50 13.07
CA PRO A 276 -15.07 13.46 13.30
C PRO A 276 -14.72 13.46 14.78
N THR A 277 -13.45 13.18 15.10
CA THR A 277 -12.94 13.29 16.46
C THR A 277 -13.16 14.71 16.94
N LYS A 278 -13.98 14.89 17.99
CA LYS A 278 -14.12 16.18 18.66
C LYS A 278 -12.73 16.63 19.07
N LYS A 279 -12.21 17.68 18.43
CA LYS A 279 -11.01 18.36 18.91
C LYS A 279 -11.31 18.83 20.33
N THR A 280 -10.71 18.18 21.32
CA THR A 280 -10.58 18.75 22.66
C THR A 280 -9.66 19.96 22.50
N THR A 281 -10.29 21.14 22.43
CA THR A 281 -9.66 22.46 22.59
C THR A 281 -9.01 22.59 23.94
#